data_AF-A0A7Y6X2X3-F1
#
_entry.id   AF-A0A7Y6X2X3-F1
#
_cell.length_a   1.000
_cell.length_b   1.000
_cell.length_c   1.000
_cell.angle_alpha   90.00
_cell.angle_beta   90.00
_cell.angle_gamma   90.00
#
_symmetry.space_group_name_H-M   'P 1'
#
loop_
_entity.id
_entity.type
_entity.pdbx_description
1 polymer ?
#
loop_
_entity_poly.entity_id
_entity_poly.type
_entity_poly.pdbx_seq_one_letter_code
_entity_poly.pdbx_strand_id
1 'polypeptide(L)'
;MTPSAVSHSLLVTRSTRLSRFVGVSVVGHILVLVAAVAYARYTAAPKVDLDTKPIRATLVRLGKPRDSKLLPRKEQLPPPPKKVDAPKPAPEAPPPEP
;
A
#
# COMPACT_ATOMS: atom_id res chain seq x y z
N MET A 1 -37.60 55.95 -10.61
CA MET A 1 -37.75 54.81 -11.55
C MET A 1 -36.80 55.07 -12.72
N THR A 2 -35.76 54.31 -13.04
CA THR A 2 -35.37 52.91 -12.77
C THR A 2 -33.85 52.77 -13.06
N PRO A 3 -33.10 51.99 -12.28
CA PRO A 3 -31.87 51.37 -12.77
C PRO A 3 -31.88 49.85 -12.51
N SER A 4 -32.89 49.14 -13.03
CA SER A 4 -33.01 47.68 -12.82
C SER A 4 -32.48 46.87 -14.01
N ALA A 5 -32.62 47.39 -15.24
CA ALA A 5 -32.29 46.63 -16.45
C ALA A 5 -30.80 46.35 -16.65
N VAL A 6 -29.91 47.28 -16.26
CA VAL A 6 -28.44 47.10 -16.39
C VAL A 6 -27.93 46.05 -15.39
N SER A 7 -28.61 45.89 -14.26
CA SER A 7 -28.27 44.96 -13.18
C SER A 7 -28.47 43.49 -13.56
N HIS A 8 -29.07 43.15 -14.70
CA HIS A 8 -29.25 41.76 -15.13
C HIS A 8 -28.50 41.42 -16.42
N SER A 9 -27.65 42.33 -16.93
CA SER A 9 -26.85 42.09 -18.12
C SER A 9 -25.74 41.06 -17.88
N LEU A 10 -25.65 40.06 -18.78
CA LEU A 10 -24.58 39.06 -18.82
C LEU A 10 -23.24 39.65 -19.31
N LEU A 11 -23.28 40.83 -19.93
CA LEU A 11 -22.09 41.54 -20.42
C LEU A 11 -21.37 42.32 -19.30
N VAL A 12 -21.98 42.41 -18.11
CA VAL A 12 -21.40 43.08 -16.95
C VAL A 12 -20.75 42.04 -16.05
N THR A 13 -19.43 41.90 -16.12
CA THR A 13 -18.64 41.10 -15.18
C THR A 13 -18.78 41.68 -13.78
N ARG A 14 -19.53 40.97 -12.92
CA ARG A 14 -19.63 41.30 -11.50
C ARG A 14 -18.61 40.51 -10.70
N SER A 15 -17.93 41.17 -9.79
CA SER A 15 -17.12 40.49 -8.77
C SER A 15 -18.07 39.77 -7.80
N THR A 16 -18.42 38.53 -8.12
CA THR A 16 -19.21 37.68 -7.22
C THR A 16 -18.30 36.99 -6.23
N ARG A 17 -18.81 36.61 -5.05
CA ARG A 17 -18.06 35.78 -4.09
C ARG A 17 -17.67 34.41 -4.67
N LEU A 18 -18.26 34.03 -5.81
CA LEU A 18 -17.98 32.80 -6.53
C LEU A 18 -16.51 32.70 -6.97
N SER A 19 -15.90 33.80 -7.41
CA SER A 19 -14.47 33.82 -7.76
C SER A 19 -13.58 33.51 -6.56
N ARG A 20 -13.91 34.04 -5.37
CA ARG A 20 -13.19 33.71 -4.12
C ARG A 20 -13.40 32.26 -3.72
N PHE A 21 -14.63 31.74 -3.84
CA PHE A 21 -14.93 30.34 -3.55
C PHE A 21 -14.16 29.38 -4.46
N VAL A 22 -14.13 29.65 -5.77
CA VAL A 22 -13.37 28.87 -6.74
C VAL A 22 -11.88 28.94 -6.41
N GLY A 23 -11.35 30.13 -6.10
CA GLY A 23 -9.95 30.28 -5.67
C GLY A 23 -9.60 29.45 -4.43
N VAL A 24 -10.44 29.52 -3.38
CA VAL A 24 -10.25 28.72 -2.16
C VAL A 24 -10.34 27.22 -2.45
N SER A 25 -11.28 26.80 -3.30
CA SER A 25 -11.44 25.40 -3.69
C SER A 25 -10.19 24.87 -4.41
N VAL A 26 -9.68 25.60 -5.40
CA VAL A 26 -8.46 25.22 -6.13
C VAL A 26 -7.27 25.13 -5.19
N VAL A 27 -7.08 26.13 -4.34
CA VAL A 27 -5.99 26.13 -3.34
C VAL A 27 -6.11 24.94 -2.39
N GLY A 28 -7.32 24.62 -1.94
CA GLY A 28 -7.59 23.45 -1.10
C GLY A 28 -7.20 22.14 -1.77
N HIS A 29 -7.55 21.95 -3.04
CA HIS A 29 -7.17 20.74 -3.78
C HIS A 29 -5.65 20.62 -3.97
N ILE A 30 -4.98 21.74 -4.26
CA ILE A 30 -3.51 21.77 -4.36
C ILE A 30 -2.89 21.38 -3.03
N LEU A 31 -3.39 21.92 -1.91
CA LEU A 31 -2.90 21.56 -0.57
C LEU A 31 -3.07 20.06 -0.27
N VAL A 32 -4.21 19.47 -0.62
CA VAL A 32 -4.46 18.04 -0.44
C VAL A 32 -3.49 17.21 -1.27
N LEU A 33 -3.24 17.58 -2.53
CA LEU A 33 -2.28 16.88 -3.38
C LEU A 33 -0.85 16.97 -2.82
N VAL A 34 -0.43 18.15 -2.38
CA VAL A 34 0.90 18.36 -1.78
C VAL A 34 1.04 17.52 -0.51
N ALA A 35 0.02 17.52 0.37
CA ALA A 35 0.02 16.71 1.58
C ALA A 35 0.10 15.21 1.27
N ALA A 36 -0.64 14.72 0.28
CA ALA A 36 -0.59 13.33 -0.14
C ALA A 36 0.78 12.92 -0.67
N VAL A 37 1.40 13.76 -1.52
CA VAL A 37 2.76 13.51 -2.04
C VAL A 37 3.78 13.54 -0.91
N ALA A 38 3.71 14.52 -0.01
CA ALA A 38 4.60 14.59 1.14
C ALA A 38 4.46 13.35 2.02
N TYR A 39 3.22 12.98 2.38
CA TYR A 39 2.94 11.77 3.18
C TYR A 39 3.50 10.51 2.51
N ALA A 40 3.27 10.34 1.20
CA ALA A 40 3.80 9.20 0.46
C ALA A 40 5.34 9.18 0.45
N ARG A 41 6.01 10.33 0.39
CA ARG A 41 7.47 10.41 0.45
C ARG A 41 8.03 10.07 1.83
N TYR A 42 7.36 10.50 2.90
CA TYR A 42 7.79 10.22 4.27
C TYR A 42 7.47 8.79 4.72
N THR A 43 6.42 8.18 4.18
CA THR A 43 5.99 6.81 4.54
C THR A 43 6.41 5.76 3.51
N ALA A 44 7.03 6.15 2.39
CA ALA A 44 7.52 5.21 1.40
C ALA A 44 8.50 4.22 2.02
N ALA A 45 8.24 2.94 1.77
CA ALA A 45 9.13 1.85 2.13
C ALA A 45 10.54 2.07 1.53
N PRO A 46 11.60 1.56 2.17
CA PRO A 46 12.96 1.69 1.68
C PRO A 46 13.07 1.22 0.23
N LYS A 47 13.84 1.97 -0.56
CA LYS A 47 14.02 1.71 -1.98
C LYS A 47 14.59 0.30 -2.16
N VAL A 48 13.80 -0.60 -2.74
CA VAL A 48 14.24 -1.96 -3.04
C VAL A 48 15.26 -1.88 -4.17
N ASP A 49 16.49 -2.29 -3.89
CA ASP A 49 17.53 -2.37 -4.90
C ASP A 49 17.30 -3.61 -5.78
N LEU A 50 16.88 -3.36 -7.02
CA LEU A 50 16.56 -4.38 -8.01
C LEU A 50 17.81 -5.00 -8.65
N ASP A 51 18.97 -4.37 -8.49
CA ASP A 51 20.26 -4.88 -8.97
C ASP A 51 20.97 -5.75 -7.92
N THR A 52 20.31 -6.00 -6.78
CA THR A 52 20.82 -6.89 -5.75
C THR A 52 21.01 -8.28 -6.34
N LYS A 53 22.27 -8.75 -6.39
CA LYS A 53 22.58 -10.12 -6.83
C LYS A 53 21.74 -11.12 -6.00
N PRO A 54 20.93 -11.98 -6.65
CA PRO A 54 20.11 -12.94 -5.94
C PRO A 54 20.99 -13.87 -5.12
N ILE A 55 20.59 -14.12 -3.86
CA ILE A 55 21.31 -15.01 -2.95
C ILE A 55 21.21 -16.44 -3.51
N ARG A 56 22.30 -16.91 -4.13
CA ARG A 56 22.41 -18.30 -4.57
C ARG A 56 22.68 -19.18 -3.35
N ALA A 57 21.63 -19.75 -2.78
CA ALA A 57 21.75 -20.78 -1.76
C ALA A 57 22.20 -22.10 -2.42
N THR A 58 23.49 -22.24 -2.67
CA THR A 58 24.05 -23.55 -3.05
C THR A 58 24.13 -24.40 -1.78
N LEU A 59 23.52 -25.59 -1.80
CA LEU A 59 23.75 -26.63 -0.80
C LEU A 59 25.21 -27.08 -0.90
N VAL A 60 26.11 -26.32 -0.30
CA VAL A 60 27.50 -26.74 -0.13
C VAL A 60 27.46 -27.90 0.84
N ARG A 61 27.84 -29.09 0.37
CA ARG A 61 28.07 -30.25 1.24
C ARG A 61 29.24 -29.93 2.17
N LEU A 62 28.96 -29.29 3.30
CA LEU A 62 29.93 -28.97 4.36
C LEU A 62 30.32 -30.20 5.22
N GLY A 63 29.98 -31.41 4.77
CA GLY A 63 30.27 -32.66 5.49
C GLY A 63 31.34 -33.50 4.81
N LYS A 64 32.09 -34.26 5.60
CA LYS A 64 33.00 -35.30 5.06
C LYS A 64 32.20 -36.31 4.22
N PRO A 65 32.76 -36.80 3.09
CA PRO A 65 32.15 -37.91 2.36
C PRO A 65 31.95 -39.08 3.32
N ARG A 66 30.77 -39.70 3.26
CA ARG A 66 30.42 -40.85 4.11
C ARG A 66 31.41 -41.98 3.84
N ASP A 67 31.92 -42.58 4.92
CA ASP A 67 32.84 -43.72 4.84
C ASP A 67 32.20 -44.87 4.04
N SER A 68 32.97 -45.43 3.11
CA SER A 68 32.55 -46.49 2.18
C SER A 68 32.27 -47.82 2.87
N LYS A 69 32.69 -47.98 4.13
CA LYS A 69 32.39 -49.17 4.95
C LYS A 69 31.04 -49.11 5.64
N LEU A 70 30.37 -47.95 5.63
CA LEU A 70 29.07 -47.79 6.26
C LEU A 70 27.98 -48.32 5.32
N LEU A 71 27.07 -49.12 5.88
CA LEU A 71 25.89 -49.59 5.16
C LEU A 71 25.13 -48.40 4.54
N PRO A 72 24.53 -48.56 3.35
CA PRO A 72 23.66 -47.54 2.77
C PRO A 72 22.61 -47.09 3.78
N ARG A 73 22.36 -45.77 3.87
CA ARG A 73 21.20 -45.30 4.64
C ARG A 73 19.97 -45.83 3.94
N LYS A 74 19.06 -46.47 4.68
CA LYS A 74 17.67 -46.55 4.23
C LYS A 74 17.19 -45.11 4.08
N GLU A 75 16.67 -44.74 2.92
CA GLU A 75 16.05 -43.44 2.73
C GLU A 75 14.79 -43.41 3.59
N GLN A 76 14.94 -42.94 4.82
CA GLN A 76 13.82 -42.63 5.66
C GLN A 76 13.18 -41.40 5.07
N LEU A 77 11.99 -41.57 4.48
CA LEU A 77 11.16 -40.47 4.04
C LEU A 77 11.10 -39.45 5.18
N PRO A 78 11.26 -38.14 4.90
CA PRO A 78 11.10 -37.12 5.92
C PRO A 78 9.77 -37.38 6.64
N PRO A 79 9.74 -37.29 7.99
CA PRO A 79 8.52 -37.53 8.73
C PRO A 79 7.42 -36.65 8.11
N PRO A 80 6.22 -37.19 7.88
CA PRO A 80 5.16 -36.45 7.22
C PRO A 80 4.97 -35.13 7.95
N PRO A 81 4.85 -34.01 7.21
CA PRO A 81 4.70 -32.69 7.82
C PRO A 81 3.52 -32.75 8.79
N LYS A 82 3.76 -32.38 10.04
CA LYS A 82 2.68 -32.23 11.02
C LYS A 82 1.71 -31.21 10.45
N LYS A 83 0.47 -31.64 10.20
CA LYS A 83 -0.62 -30.72 9.89
C LYS A 83 -0.79 -29.82 11.10
N VAL A 84 -0.28 -28.61 11.01
CA VAL A 84 -0.63 -27.54 11.94
C VAL A 84 -1.92 -26.98 11.38
N ASP A 85 -3.03 -27.29 12.02
CA ASP A 85 -4.31 -26.66 11.70
C ASP A 85 -4.12 -25.15 11.88
N ALA A 86 -4.43 -24.40 10.82
CA ALA A 86 -4.42 -22.95 10.89
C ALA A 86 -5.36 -22.51 12.03
N PRO A 87 -4.98 -21.51 12.85
CA PRO A 87 -5.86 -20.96 13.86
C PRO A 87 -7.20 -20.57 13.22
N LYS A 88 -8.28 -21.12 13.77
CA LYS A 88 -9.64 -20.83 13.31
C LYS A 88 -9.88 -19.31 13.43
N PRO A 89 -10.43 -18.64 12.41
CA PRO A 89 -10.75 -17.22 12.49
C PRO A 89 -11.62 -16.95 13.72
N ALA A 90 -11.32 -15.86 14.42
CA ALA A 90 -12.11 -15.41 15.57
C ALA A 90 -13.58 -15.18 15.14
N PRO A 91 -14.56 -15.51 16.00
CA PRO A 91 -15.97 -15.27 15.71
C PRO A 91 -16.24 -13.81 15.37
N GLU A 92 -17.05 -13.60 14.34
CA GLU A 92 -17.50 -12.30 13.87
C GLU A 92 -18.30 -11.58 14.96
N ALA A 93 -18.04 -10.28 15.13
CA ALA A 93 -18.71 -9.47 16.15
C ALA A 93 -20.22 -9.41 15.90
N PRO A 94 -21.07 -9.40 16.96
CA PRO A 94 -22.51 -9.32 16.78
C PRO A 94 -22.89 -8.02 16.07
N PRO A 95 -23.90 -8.08 15.17
CA PRO A 95 -24.36 -6.89 14.45
C PRO A 95 -24.93 -5.86 15.45
N PRO A 96 -24.78 -4.55 15.16
CA PRO A 96 -25.29 -3.50 16.03
C PRO A 96 -26.81 -3.59 16.15
N GLU A 97 -27.31 -3.48 17.39
CA GLU A 97 -28.75 -3.38 17.68
C GLU A 97 -29.32 -2.04 17.16
N PRO A 98 -30.59 -2.02 16.72
CA PRO A 98 -31.26 -0.84 16.15
C PRO A 98 -31.52 0.28 17.16
#